data_AF-M6JR15-F1
#
_entry.id   AF-M6JR15-F1
#
_cell.length_a   1.000
_cell.length_b   1.000
_cell.length_c   1.000
_cell.angle_alpha   90.00
_cell.angle_beta   90.00
_cell.angle_gamma   90.00
#
_symmetry.space_group_name_H-M   'P 1'
#
loop_
_entity.id
_entity.type
_entity.pdbx_description
1 polymer ?
#
loop_
_entity_poly.entity_id
_entity_poly.type
_entity_poly.pdbx_seq_one_letter_code
_entity_poly.pdbx_strand_id
1 'polypeptide(L)'
;MANLRKYDRVRGRFLCDHVKLLKDRGLNVYTVFDRCWSKIPDALIKKLNGEELLQYICLHILPTELSSQAPHKDGYKTKNPKSHTVEKFA
;
A
#
# COMPACT_ATOMS: atom_id res chain seq x y z
N MET A 1 2.22 -18.78 20.65
CA MET A 1 1.23 -17.75 21.04
C MET A 1 1.80 -16.31 21.18
N ALA A 2 3.09 -16.05 20.89
CA ALA A 2 3.65 -14.69 21.00
C ALA A 2 3.35 -13.79 19.77
N ASN A 3 3.32 -14.37 18.56
CA ASN A 3 3.17 -13.60 17.31
C ASN A 3 1.77 -13.01 17.12
N LEU A 4 0.72 -13.68 17.60
CA LEU A 4 -0.67 -13.19 17.50
C LEU A 4 -0.87 -11.89 18.31
N ARG A 5 -0.28 -11.84 19.52
CA ARG A 5 -0.28 -10.63 20.36
C ARG A 5 0.45 -9.47 19.71
N LYS A 6 1.52 -9.76 18.96
CA LYS A 6 2.31 -8.73 18.28
C LYS A 6 1.52 -8.12 17.13
N TYR A 7 0.89 -8.94 16.29
CA TYR A 7 0.01 -8.47 15.22
C TYR A 7 -1.08 -7.56 15.77
N ASP A 8 -1.79 -8.02 16.81
CA ASP A 8 -2.94 -7.29 17.36
C ASP A 8 -2.53 -5.93 17.97
N ARG A 9 -1.39 -5.90 18.69
CA ARG A 9 -0.83 -4.66 19.25
C ARG A 9 -0.43 -3.65 18.16
N VAL A 10 0.25 -4.12 17.11
CA VAL A 10 0.65 -3.25 15.99
C VAL A 10 -0.58 -2.75 15.24
N ARG A 11 -1.54 -3.64 14.99
CA ARG A 11 -2.81 -3.33 14.32
C ARG A 11 -3.59 -2.26 15.08
N GLY A 12 -3.80 -2.45 16.39
CA GLY A 12 -4.53 -1.48 17.21
C GLY A 12 -3.90 -0.09 17.18
N ARG A 13 -2.57 -0.01 17.30
CA ARG A 13 -1.86 1.28 17.27
C ARG A 13 -1.90 1.93 15.89
N PHE A 14 -1.66 1.16 14.83
CA PHE A 14 -1.72 1.63 13.45
C PHE A 14 -3.10 2.21 13.11
N LEU A 15 -4.16 1.48 13.46
CA LEU A 15 -5.54 1.91 13.24
C LEU A 15 -5.80 3.22 13.96
N CYS A 16 -5.45 3.33 15.24
CA CYS A 16 -5.69 4.53 16.02
C CYS A 16 -4.96 5.77 15.45
N ASP A 17 -3.73 5.59 14.95
CA ASP A 17 -2.89 6.65 14.42
C ASP A 17 -3.35 7.12 13.03
N HIS A 18 -3.71 6.17 12.16
CA HIS A 18 -3.98 6.46 10.75
C HIS A 18 -5.46 6.42 10.35
N VAL A 19 -6.40 6.04 11.24
CA VAL A 19 -7.84 5.95 10.89
C VAL A 19 -8.39 7.26 10.36
N LYS A 20 -8.03 8.40 10.95
CA LYS A 20 -8.51 9.72 10.48
C LYS A 20 -8.00 10.02 9.08
N LEU A 21 -6.69 9.86 8.86
CA LEU A 21 -6.04 10.13 7.57
C LEU A 21 -6.54 9.22 6.45
N LEU A 22 -6.72 7.92 6.75
CA LEU A 22 -7.18 6.95 5.76
C LEU A 22 -8.67 7.12 5.45
N LYS A 23 -9.49 7.44 6.46
CA LYS A 23 -10.92 7.73 6.27
C LYS A 23 -11.16 9.00 5.46
N ASP A 24 -10.37 10.04 5.69
CA ASP A 24 -10.41 11.29 4.89
C ASP A 24 -10.13 11.04 3.40
N ARG A 25 -9.23 10.10 3.10
CA ARG A 25 -8.92 9.64 1.73
C ARG A 25 -9.91 8.63 1.17
N GLY A 26 -10.98 8.28 1.89
CA GLY A 26 -11.97 7.27 1.48
C GLY A 26 -11.43 5.84 1.47
N LEU A 27 -10.31 5.57 2.15
CA LEU A 27 -9.66 4.26 2.20
C LEU A 27 -10.08 3.49 3.46
N ASN A 28 -10.32 2.19 3.30
CA ASN A 28 -10.61 1.33 4.44
C ASN A 28 -9.31 0.98 5.19
N VAL A 29 -9.16 1.56 6.37
CA VAL A 29 -7.99 1.43 7.25
C VAL A 29 -7.57 -0.03 7.51
N TYR A 30 -8.55 -0.95 7.60
CA TYR A 30 -8.29 -2.37 7.84
C TYR A 30 -7.68 -3.04 6.61
N THR A 31 -8.17 -2.70 5.42
CA THR A 31 -7.65 -3.24 4.16
C THR A 31 -6.24 -2.72 3.86
N VAL A 32 -5.99 -1.44 4.15
CA VAL A 32 -4.67 -0.84 3.99
C VAL A 32 -3.68 -1.51 4.94
N PHE A 33 -4.05 -1.71 6.21
CA PHE A 33 -3.19 -2.40 7.16
C PHE A 33 -2.87 -3.83 6.71
N ASP A 34 -3.86 -4.59 6.25
CA ASP A 34 -3.66 -5.98 5.81
C ASP A 34 -2.68 -6.06 4.62
N ARG A 35 -2.83 -5.16 3.64
CA ARG A 35 -1.87 -5.03 2.53
C ARG A 35 -0.49 -4.64 3.00
N CYS A 36 -0.39 -3.66 3.89
CA CYS A 36 0.88 -3.25 4.47
C CYS A 36 1.55 -4.43 5.18
N TRP A 37 0.79 -5.21 5.94
CA TRP A 37 1.28 -6.36 6.68
C TRP A 37 1.79 -7.47 5.76
N SER A 38 1.05 -7.77 4.69
CA SER A 38 1.43 -8.81 3.71
C SER A 38 2.73 -8.49 2.97
N LYS A 39 3.14 -7.22 2.92
CA LYS A 39 4.43 -6.81 2.32
C LYS A 39 5.62 -6.96 3.26
N ILE A 40 5.39 -7.23 4.54
CA ILE A 40 6.48 -7.36 5.52
C ILE A 40 7.02 -8.80 5.45
N PRO A 41 8.31 -8.99 5.18
CA PRO A 41 8.91 -10.31 5.24
C PRO A 41 8.90 -10.88 6.67
N ASP A 42 8.61 -12.17 6.80
CA ASP A 42 8.54 -12.88 8.09
C ASP A 42 9.81 -12.72 8.95
N ALA A 43 10.97 -12.58 8.31
CA ALA A 43 12.23 -12.33 8.99
C ALA A 43 12.20 -11.02 9.82
N LEU A 44 11.59 -9.96 9.28
CA LEU A 44 11.40 -8.69 10.01
C LEU A 44 10.33 -8.82 11.09
N ILE A 45 9.26 -9.57 10.82
CA ILE A 45 8.22 -9.86 11.81
C ILE A 45 8.81 -10.60 13.02
N LYS A 46 9.80 -11.47 12.82
CA LYS A 46 10.48 -12.19 13.91
C LYS A 46 11.58 -11.38 14.59
N LYS A 47 12.29 -10.53 13.87
CA LYS A 47 13.43 -9.75 14.41
C LYS A 47 13.05 -8.48 15.15
N LEU A 48 12.09 -7.72 14.63
CA LEU A 48 11.77 -6.39 15.16
C LEU A 48 10.83 -6.50 16.37
N ASN A 49 10.75 -5.48 17.21
CA ASN A 49 9.68 -5.34 18.19
C ASN A 49 8.41 -4.77 17.56
N GLY A 50 7.29 -4.75 18.31
CA GLY A 50 6.01 -4.23 17.78
C GLY A 50 6.12 -2.76 17.36
N GLU A 51 6.84 -1.94 18.11
CA GLU A 51 7.02 -0.52 17.83
C GLU A 51 7.90 -0.28 16.61
N GLU A 52 9.02 -1.00 16.51
CA GLU A 52 9.90 -0.94 15.33
C GLU A 52 9.19 -1.41 14.06
N LEU A 53 8.38 -2.46 14.16
CA LEU A 53 7.59 -2.97 13.04
C LEU A 53 6.55 -1.93 12.58
N LEU A 54 5.89 -1.26 13.53
CA LEU A 54 4.95 -0.18 13.24
C LEU A 54 5.66 0.98 12.53
N GLN A 55 6.83 1.38 13.02
CA GLN A 55 7.61 2.46 12.43
C GLN A 55 8.09 2.11 11.01
N TYR A 56 8.51 0.85 10.80
CA TYR A 56 8.87 0.35 9.47
C TYR A 56 7.68 0.41 8.49
N ILE A 57 6.50 -0.03 8.93
CA ILE A 57 5.27 0.07 8.13
C ILE A 57 4.99 1.52 7.78
N CYS A 58 5.03 2.43 8.74
CA CYS A 58 4.70 3.84 8.55
C CYS A 58 5.69 4.57 7.61
N LEU A 59 6.98 4.24 7.68
CA LEU A 59 8.02 4.89 6.88
C LEU A 59 8.16 4.33 5.47
N HIS A 60 8.07 3.00 5.31
CA HIS A 60 8.42 2.35 4.04
C HIS A 60 7.22 1.78 3.29
N ILE A 61 6.23 1.25 4.00
CA ILE A 61 5.14 0.51 3.37
C ILE A 61 3.91 1.39 3.13
N LEU A 62 3.46 2.11 4.16
CA LEU A 62 2.28 2.95 4.13
C LEU A 62 2.33 4.03 3.03
N PRO A 63 3.44 4.78 2.84
CA PRO A 63 3.51 5.79 1.77
C PRO A 63 3.47 5.14 0.38
N THR A 64 4.08 3.96 0.23
CA THR A 64 4.06 3.18 -1.00
C THR A 64 2.64 2.70 -1.31
N GLU A 65 1.89 2.20 -0.32
CA GLU A 65 0.49 1.80 -0.48
C GLU A 65 -0.39 3.00 -0.82
N LEU A 66 -0.21 4.12 -0.14
CA LEU A 66 -0.99 5.34 -0.41
C LEU A 66 -0.68 5.95 -1.76
N SER A 67 0.56 5.86 -2.23
CA SER A 67 0.93 6.30 -3.58
C SER A 67 0.38 5.36 -4.64
N SER A 68 0.35 4.06 -4.39
CA SER A 68 -0.22 3.05 -5.29
C SER A 68 -1.75 3.14 -5.36
N GLN A 69 -2.39 3.62 -4.29
CA GLN A 69 -3.83 3.88 -4.21
C GLN A 69 -4.26 5.30 -4.59
N ALA A 70 -3.32 6.18 -4.97
CA ALA A 70 -3.71 7.47 -5.52
C ALA A 70 -4.66 7.20 -6.70
N PRO A 71 -5.81 7.90 -6.78
CA PRO A 71 -6.64 7.81 -7.97
C PRO A 71 -5.73 8.16 -9.13
N HIS A 72 -5.58 7.19 -10.03
CA HIS A 72 -5.16 7.41 -11.39
C HIS A 72 -5.93 8.64 -11.87
N LYS A 73 -5.29 9.82 -11.84
CA LYS A 73 -5.84 11.02 -12.44
C LYS A 73 -6.23 10.60 -13.85
N ASP A 74 -7.51 10.71 -14.18
CA ASP A 74 -7.99 10.81 -15.56
C ASP A 74 -6.95 11.57 -16.39
N GLY A 75 -6.24 10.85 -17.25
CA GLY A 75 -4.99 11.37 -17.80
C GLY A 75 -4.33 10.54 -18.89
N TYR A 76 -4.71 9.27 -19.10
CA TYR A 76 -4.34 8.57 -20.34
C TYR A 76 -5.44 8.75 -21.39
N LYS A 77 -5.63 10.00 -21.82
CA LYS A 77 -6.16 10.24 -23.16
C LYS A 77 -4.99 10.29 -24.13
N THR A 78 -4.43 9.13 -24.48
CA THR A 78 -3.60 9.02 -25.69
C THR A 78 -4.14 7.89 -26.57
N LYS A 79 -5.21 8.24 -27.28
CA LYS A 79 -5.48 7.95 -28.71
C LYS A 79 -4.80 6.67 -29.22
N ASN A 80 -5.63 5.67 -29.53
CA ASN A 80 -5.41 4.65 -30.55
C ASN A 80 -4.23 4.97 -31.48
N PRO A 81 -3.16 4.16 -31.54
CA PRO A 81 -2.33 4.18 -32.73
C PRO A 81 -3.22 3.64 -33.87
N LYS A 82 -3.66 4.55 -34.75
CA LYS A 82 -4.20 4.19 -36.05
C LYS A 82 -3.21 3.21 -36.69
N SER A 83 -3.72 2.04 -37.09
CA SER A 83 -3.02 1.11 -37.96
C SER A 83 -2.38 1.89 -39.11
N HIS A 84 -1.05 1.92 -39.15
CA HIS A 84 -0.33 2.45 -40.29
C HIS A 84 -0.32 1.33 -41.33
N THR A 85 -1.23 1.42 -42.30
CA THR A 85 -1.22 0.57 -43.48
C THR A 85 0.06 0.86 -44.27
N VAL A 86 0.79 -0.21 -44.58
CA VAL A 86 2.00 -0.22 -45.39
C VAL A 86 1.72 0.33 -46.79
N GLU A 87 2.38 1.42 -47.17
CA GLU A 87 2.56 1.77 -48.58
C GLU A 87 3.86 1.16 -49.07
N LYS A 88 3.72 0.10 -49.89
CA LYS A 88 4.77 -0.44 -50.75
C LYS A 88 5.07 0.61 -51.82
N PHE A 89 6.33 1.01 -51.96
CA PHE A 89 6.81 1.62 -53.19
C PHE A 89 7.45 0.54 -54.06
N ALA A 90 7.01 0.50 -55.31
CA ALA A 90 7.48 -0.36 -56.40
C ALA A 90 8.77 0.17 -57.02
#